data_AF-A0A3P7IRI3-F1
#
_entry.id   AF-A0A3P7IRI3-F1
#
_cell.length_a   1.000
_cell.length_b   1.000
_cell.length_c   1.000
_cell.angle_alpha   90.00
_cell.angle_beta   90.00
_cell.angle_gamma   90.00
#
_symmetry.space_group_name_H-M   'P 1'
#
loop_
_entity.id
_entity.type
_entity.pdbx_description
1 polymer ?
#
loop_
_entity_poly.entity_id
_entity_poly.type
_entity_poly.pdbx_seq_one_letter_code
_entity_poly.pdbx_strand_id
1 'polypeptide(L)'
;MKKIPNYSIPRVGPGENGEGVYLEGEEKKIGEEQVKTLFMNVLASDKISLDRSIPDSRSRECLALAYPKTLPTASIVIIFTNEFLSAVLRTVHSVVNRTPPELLKEIILVDDQSDREELREPLTEHLQRFGSLVKLIRSTERLGLIRAKMRGAREATGDVLVFLDAHCEANAGW
;
A
#
# COMPACT_ATOMS: atom_id res chain seq x y z
N MET A 1 -15.93 10.78 1.59
CA MET A 1 -15.35 9.60 2.27
C MET A 1 -15.32 8.46 1.26
N LYS A 2 -14.15 7.84 1.00
CA LYS A 2 -14.01 6.75 0.01
C LYS A 2 -14.89 5.55 0.43
N LYS A 3 -15.61 4.96 -0.52
CA LYS A 3 -16.34 3.70 -0.29
C LYS A 3 -15.37 2.53 -0.37
N ILE A 4 -15.22 1.78 0.72
CA ILE A 4 -14.43 0.54 0.75
C ILE A 4 -15.17 -0.52 -0.08
N PRO A 5 -14.50 -1.23 -1.00
CA PRO A 5 -15.13 -2.32 -1.74
C PRO A 5 -15.62 -3.43 -0.82
N ASN A 6 -16.76 -4.05 -1.17
CA ASN A 6 -17.16 -5.29 -0.52
C ASN A 6 -16.37 -6.47 -1.12
N TYR A 7 -15.35 -6.92 -0.40
CA TYR A 7 -14.49 -8.03 -0.82
C TYR A 7 -15.14 -9.42 -0.73
N SER A 8 -16.36 -9.55 -0.19
CA SER A 8 -17.12 -10.80 -0.25
C SER A 8 -17.74 -11.06 -1.63
N ILE A 9 -17.77 -10.04 -2.50
CA ILE A 9 -18.30 -10.15 -3.85
C ILE A 9 -17.12 -10.42 -4.80
N PRO A 10 -17.17 -11.50 -5.61
CA PRO A 10 -16.15 -11.77 -6.62
C PRO A 10 -15.95 -10.60 -7.57
N ARG A 11 -14.70 -10.28 -7.85
CA ARG A 11 -14.31 -9.20 -8.77
C ARG A 11 -13.61 -9.80 -9.98
N VAL A 12 -13.76 -9.13 -11.12
CA VAL A 12 -13.14 -9.53 -12.38
C VAL A 12 -12.24 -8.41 -12.85
N GLY A 13 -11.03 -8.76 -13.29
CA GLY A 13 -10.03 -7.83 -13.79
C GLY A 13 -8.62 -8.40 -13.65
N PRO A 14 -7.61 -7.75 -14.24
CA PRO A 14 -6.23 -8.18 -14.13
C PRO A 14 -5.79 -8.28 -12.67
N GLY A 15 -5.26 -9.43 -12.28
CA GLY A 15 -4.67 -9.65 -10.95
C GLY A 15 -5.64 -9.70 -9.78
N GLU A 16 -6.95 -9.68 -10.04
CA GLU A 16 -7.98 -9.95 -9.03
C GLU A 16 -7.81 -11.38 -8.49
N ASN A 17 -8.10 -11.58 -7.21
CA ASN A 17 -7.86 -12.82 -6.47
C ASN A 17 -6.42 -13.35 -6.55
N GLY A 18 -5.44 -12.48 -6.80
CA GLY A 18 -4.03 -12.86 -6.90
C GLY A 18 -3.67 -13.64 -8.16
N GLU A 19 -4.55 -13.68 -9.15
CA GLU A 19 -4.30 -14.35 -10.42
C GLU A 19 -3.14 -13.71 -11.20
N GLY A 20 -2.48 -14.51 -12.04
CA GLY A 20 -1.38 -14.03 -12.89
C GLY A 20 -1.85 -13.01 -13.93
N VAL A 21 -1.08 -11.95 -14.12
CA VAL A 21 -1.28 -10.99 -15.22
C VAL A 21 -0.25 -11.26 -16.30
N TYR A 22 -0.72 -11.69 -17.46
CA TYR A 22 0.11 -12.04 -18.61
C TYR A 22 0.00 -10.94 -19.66
N LEU A 23 1.13 -10.28 -19.94
CA LEU A 23 1.24 -9.30 -21.02
C LEU A 23 1.51 -10.01 -22.35
N GLU A 24 1.01 -9.44 -23.45
CA GLU A 24 1.15 -9.99 -24.79
C GLU A 24 1.80 -8.98 -25.75
N GLY A 25 2.30 -9.45 -26.89
CA GLY A 25 2.83 -8.60 -27.96
C GLY A 25 3.94 -7.66 -27.52
N GLU A 26 3.76 -6.36 -27.76
CA GLU A 26 4.70 -5.30 -27.39
C GLU A 26 4.77 -5.08 -25.88
N GLU A 27 3.63 -5.16 -25.18
CA GLU A 27 3.56 -5.00 -23.72
C GLU A 27 4.39 -6.07 -23.01
N LYS A 28 4.42 -7.30 -23.55
CA LYS A 28 5.28 -8.37 -23.02
C LYS A 28 6.75 -7.97 -23.07
N LYS A 29 7.23 -7.42 -24.21
CA LYS A 29 8.62 -7.00 -24.36
C LYS A 29 8.96 -5.86 -23.40
N ILE A 30 8.06 -4.90 -23.24
CA ILE A 30 8.22 -3.79 -22.28
C ILE A 30 8.30 -4.34 -20.85
N GLY A 31 7.37 -5.20 -20.45
CA GLY A 31 7.35 -5.79 -19.11
C GLY A 31 8.58 -6.63 -18.80
N GLU A 32 9.05 -7.44 -19.75
CA GLU A 32 10.29 -8.22 -19.61
C GLU A 32 11.52 -7.33 -19.43
N GLU A 33 11.58 -6.19 -20.15
CA GLU A 33 12.67 -5.23 -19.99
C GLU A 33 12.59 -4.47 -18.66
N GLN A 34 11.39 -4.09 -18.22
CA GLN A 34 11.16 -3.50 -16.91
C GLN A 34 11.59 -4.44 -15.78
N VAL A 35 11.28 -5.73 -15.85
CA VAL A 35 11.74 -6.69 -14.83
C VAL A 35 13.27 -6.72 -14.73
N LYS A 36 14.00 -6.63 -15.86
CA LYS A 36 15.47 -6.63 -15.86
C LYS A 36 16.07 -5.34 -15.30
N THR A 37 15.47 -4.20 -15.63
CA THR A 37 16.05 -2.87 -15.35
C THR A 37 15.53 -2.24 -14.06
N LEU A 38 14.29 -2.59 -13.68
CA LEU A 38 13.54 -2.01 -12.57
C LEU A 38 13.20 -3.02 -11.47
N PHE A 39 13.49 -4.30 -11.67
CA PHE A 39 13.17 -5.40 -10.74
C PHE A 39 11.67 -5.59 -10.46
N MET A 40 10.80 -4.97 -11.27
CA MET A 40 9.35 -5.07 -11.19
C MET A 40 8.74 -4.94 -12.58
N ASN A 41 7.66 -5.69 -12.84
CA ASN A 41 6.82 -5.49 -14.02
C ASN A 41 5.81 -4.36 -13.74
N VAL A 42 6.25 -3.12 -13.95
CA VAL A 42 5.45 -1.92 -13.64
C VAL A 42 4.21 -1.85 -14.52
N LEU A 43 4.32 -2.19 -15.81
CA LEU A 43 3.20 -2.19 -16.74
C LEU A 43 2.09 -3.17 -16.32
N ALA A 44 2.46 -4.36 -15.83
CA ALA A 44 1.49 -5.28 -15.25
C ALA A 44 0.88 -4.71 -13.96
N SER A 45 1.70 -4.13 -13.06
CA SER A 45 1.20 -3.48 -11.83
C SER A 45 0.17 -2.40 -12.16
N ASP A 46 0.43 -1.54 -13.13
CA ASP A 46 -0.45 -0.41 -13.48
C ASP A 46 -1.81 -0.87 -14.03
N LYS A 47 -1.88 -2.05 -14.64
CA LYS A 47 -3.14 -2.67 -15.10
C LYS A 47 -3.95 -3.30 -13.96
N ILE A 48 -3.31 -3.62 -12.83
CA ILE A 48 -3.97 -4.22 -11.68
C ILE A 48 -4.67 -3.12 -10.86
N SER A 49 -5.90 -3.38 -10.42
CA SER A 49 -6.66 -2.47 -9.56
C SER A 49 -5.93 -2.15 -8.25
N LEU A 50 -5.88 -0.87 -7.85
CA LEU A 50 -5.40 -0.46 -6.52
C LEU A 50 -6.25 -1.05 -5.38
N ASP A 51 -7.49 -1.40 -5.68
CA ASP A 51 -8.48 -1.97 -4.77
C ASP A 51 -8.66 -3.49 -4.97
N ARG A 52 -7.72 -4.19 -5.65
CA ARG A 52 -7.88 -5.60 -6.02
C ARG A 52 -8.20 -6.50 -4.82
N SER A 53 -8.98 -7.54 -5.08
CA SER A 53 -9.11 -8.71 -4.23
C SER A 53 -7.82 -9.53 -4.27
N ILE A 54 -7.50 -10.17 -3.15
CA ILE A 54 -6.39 -11.12 -3.00
C ILE A 54 -6.94 -12.35 -2.29
N PRO A 55 -6.34 -13.53 -2.46
CA PRO A 55 -6.83 -14.73 -1.81
C PRO A 55 -6.61 -14.61 -0.30
N ASP A 56 -7.57 -15.09 0.48
CA ASP A 56 -7.38 -15.27 1.93
C ASP A 56 -6.40 -16.43 2.13
N SER A 57 -5.14 -16.09 2.41
CA SER A 57 -4.06 -17.06 2.54
C SER A 57 -3.88 -17.56 3.97
N ARG A 58 -4.78 -17.19 4.89
CA ARG A 58 -4.71 -17.61 6.28
C ARG A 58 -5.10 -19.08 6.43
N SER A 59 -4.56 -19.73 7.47
CA SER A 59 -4.99 -21.07 7.83
C SER A 59 -6.39 -21.03 8.45
N ARG A 60 -7.08 -22.18 8.49
CA ARG A 60 -8.44 -22.27 9.03
C ARG A 60 -8.49 -21.92 10.52
N GLU A 61 -7.40 -22.17 11.25
CA GLU A 61 -7.27 -21.87 12.68
C GLU A 61 -7.28 -20.37 12.94
N CYS A 62 -6.70 -19.55 12.04
CA CYS A 62 -6.74 -18.08 12.16
C CYS A 62 -8.18 -17.54 12.14
N LEU A 63 -9.09 -18.20 11.40
CA LEU A 63 -10.50 -17.79 11.30
C LEU A 63 -11.29 -18.05 12.59
N ALA A 64 -10.79 -18.93 13.45
CA ALA A 64 -11.43 -19.27 14.73
C ALA A 64 -10.95 -18.40 15.90
N LEU A 65 -9.93 -17.54 15.68
CA LEU A 65 -9.41 -16.65 16.72
C LEU A 65 -10.43 -15.56 17.06
N ALA A 66 -10.62 -15.35 18.35
CA ALA A 66 -11.41 -14.23 18.88
C ALA A 66 -10.48 -13.21 19.51
N TYR A 67 -10.63 -11.95 19.13
CA TYR A 67 -9.86 -10.84 19.66
C TYR A 67 -10.68 -10.05 20.69
N PRO A 68 -10.03 -9.39 21.67
CA PRO A 68 -10.71 -8.42 22.53
C PRO A 68 -11.43 -7.35 21.70
N LYS A 69 -12.57 -6.88 22.21
CA LYS A 69 -13.34 -5.79 21.55
C LYS A 69 -12.59 -4.46 21.52
N THR A 70 -11.66 -4.27 22.45
CA THR A 70 -10.87 -3.05 22.57
C THR A 70 -9.42 -3.42 22.35
N LEU A 71 -8.85 -2.86 21.29
CA LEU A 71 -7.44 -2.99 20.93
C LEU A 71 -6.83 -1.59 20.81
N PRO A 72 -5.51 -1.47 20.98
CA PRO A 72 -4.81 -0.21 20.73
C PRO A 72 -4.97 0.24 19.27
N THR A 73 -5.00 1.55 19.07
CA THR A 73 -4.97 2.14 17.73
C THR A 73 -3.56 2.08 17.15
N ALA A 74 -3.43 1.91 15.83
CA ALA A 74 -2.17 1.77 15.13
C ALA A 74 -1.91 2.95 14.20
N SER A 75 -0.70 3.52 14.28
CA SER A 75 -0.15 4.38 13.23
C SER A 75 0.69 3.51 12.28
N ILE A 76 0.32 3.49 11.01
CA ILE A 76 1.02 2.72 9.98
C ILE A 76 2.05 3.63 9.31
N VAL A 77 3.33 3.30 9.42
CA VAL A 77 4.42 4.08 8.82
C VAL A 77 4.92 3.35 7.57
N ILE A 78 4.80 4.02 6.42
CA ILE A 78 5.23 3.52 5.11
C ILE A 78 6.30 4.45 4.58
N ILE A 79 7.45 3.92 4.19
CA ILE A 79 8.58 4.70 3.67
C ILE A 79 8.86 4.28 2.24
N PHE A 80 9.16 5.25 1.40
CA PHE A 80 9.55 4.99 0.02
C PHE A 80 10.64 5.95 -0.45
N THR A 81 11.48 5.46 -1.36
CA THR A 81 12.31 6.30 -2.21
C THR A 81 12.27 5.75 -3.63
N ASN A 82 11.84 6.57 -4.59
CA ASN A 82 11.79 6.18 -6.01
C ASN A 82 11.00 4.89 -6.30
N GLU A 83 9.98 4.62 -5.49
CA GLU A 83 9.04 3.51 -5.68
C GLU A 83 8.09 3.77 -6.85
N PHE A 84 7.42 2.73 -7.36
CA PHE A 84 6.41 2.89 -8.41
C PHE A 84 5.08 3.37 -7.83
N LEU A 85 4.45 4.35 -8.48
CA LEU A 85 3.22 4.97 -7.97
C LEU A 85 2.11 3.95 -7.70
N SER A 86 1.92 2.99 -8.61
CA SER A 86 0.90 1.95 -8.45
C SER A 86 1.17 1.04 -7.25
N ALA A 87 2.44 0.76 -6.93
CA ALA A 87 2.80 -0.01 -5.74
C ALA A 87 2.49 0.76 -4.45
N VAL A 88 2.97 1.99 -4.33
CA VAL A 88 2.73 2.87 -3.16
C VAL A 88 1.24 3.02 -2.90
N LEU A 89 0.48 3.37 -3.94
CA LEU A 89 -0.96 3.59 -3.81
C LEU A 89 -1.70 2.29 -3.46
N ARG A 90 -1.29 1.15 -4.00
CA ARG A 90 -1.92 -0.15 -3.69
C ARG A 90 -1.65 -0.57 -2.25
N THR A 91 -0.47 -0.27 -1.70
CA THR A 91 -0.20 -0.47 -0.27
C THR A 91 -1.12 0.38 0.59
N VAL A 92 -1.21 1.69 0.32
CA VAL A 92 -2.11 2.59 1.07
C VAL A 92 -3.56 2.12 0.97
N HIS A 93 -4.03 1.81 -0.23
CA HIS A 93 -5.37 1.29 -0.45
C HIS A 93 -5.62 0.00 0.33
N SER A 94 -4.68 -0.95 0.28
CA SER A 94 -4.83 -2.24 0.96
C SER A 94 -4.95 -2.07 2.47
N VAL A 95 -4.11 -1.23 3.07
CA VAL A 95 -4.17 -0.91 4.51
C VAL A 95 -5.51 -0.26 4.86
N VAL A 96 -5.92 0.80 4.15
CA VAL A 96 -7.20 1.49 4.42
C VAL A 96 -8.39 0.54 4.29
N ASN A 97 -8.38 -0.31 3.27
CA ASN A 97 -9.52 -1.15 2.94
C ASN A 97 -9.66 -2.38 3.84
N ARG A 98 -8.57 -2.86 4.47
CA ARG A 98 -8.54 -4.12 5.21
C ARG A 98 -8.24 -3.97 6.71
N THR A 99 -8.12 -2.73 7.19
CA THR A 99 -7.97 -2.45 8.62
C THR A 99 -9.31 -1.96 9.18
N PRO A 100 -9.79 -2.50 10.31
CA PRO A 100 -10.96 -1.96 10.98
C PRO A 100 -10.79 -0.45 11.27
N PRO A 101 -11.75 0.42 10.90
CA PRO A 101 -11.60 1.87 11.00
C PRO A 101 -11.28 2.38 12.41
N GLU A 102 -11.77 1.70 13.44
CA GLU A 102 -11.52 2.00 14.85
C GLU A 102 -10.09 1.69 15.31
N LEU A 103 -9.36 0.84 14.57
CA LEU A 103 -7.97 0.49 14.87
C LEU A 103 -6.97 1.33 14.06
N LEU A 104 -7.36 1.83 12.88
CA LEU A 104 -6.48 2.61 12.04
C LEU A 104 -6.47 4.08 12.46
N LYS A 105 -5.45 4.48 13.22
CA LYS A 105 -5.30 5.88 13.66
C LYS A 105 -4.98 6.79 12.47
N GLU A 106 -3.96 6.43 11.72
CA GLU A 106 -3.42 7.19 10.60
C GLU A 106 -2.43 6.33 9.79
N ILE A 107 -2.19 6.74 8.55
CA ILE A 107 -1.09 6.24 7.73
C ILE A 107 -0.13 7.40 7.49
N ILE A 108 1.14 7.21 7.85
CA ILE A 108 2.21 8.18 7.65
C ILE A 108 3.09 7.69 6.51
N LEU A 109 2.96 8.33 5.36
CA LEU A 109 3.83 8.12 4.21
C LEU A 109 5.03 9.05 4.31
N VAL A 110 6.23 8.47 4.29
CA VAL A 110 7.49 9.21 4.30
C VAL A 110 8.18 9.03 2.96
N ASP A 111 8.18 10.09 2.16
CA ASP A 111 8.99 10.21 0.96
C ASP A 111 10.42 10.58 1.37
N ASP A 112 11.33 9.61 1.27
CA ASP A 112 12.75 9.77 1.55
C ASP A 112 13.49 10.22 0.29
N GLN A 113 13.16 11.45 -0.16
CA GLN A 113 13.77 12.15 -1.30
C GLN A 113 13.66 11.40 -2.63
N SER A 114 12.44 11.18 -3.11
CA SER A 114 12.20 10.63 -4.46
C SER A 114 12.32 11.68 -5.57
N ASP A 115 12.80 11.24 -6.73
CA ASP A 115 12.99 12.04 -7.94
C ASP A 115 11.91 11.80 -9.00
N ARG A 116 11.15 10.70 -8.90
CA ARG A 116 10.09 10.36 -9.87
C ARG A 116 8.97 11.41 -9.86
N GLU A 117 8.64 11.97 -11.02
CA GLU A 117 7.58 12.96 -11.19
C GLU A 117 6.21 12.46 -10.71
N GLU A 118 5.92 11.18 -10.95
CA GLU A 118 4.68 10.51 -10.54
C GLU A 118 4.44 10.55 -9.01
N LEU A 119 5.52 10.62 -8.22
CA LEU A 119 5.46 10.67 -6.77
C LEU A 119 5.26 12.10 -6.23
N ARG A 120 5.15 13.12 -7.09
CA ARG A 120 4.93 14.52 -6.71
C ARG A 120 3.44 14.86 -6.65
N GLU A 121 2.97 15.65 -7.60
CA GLU A 121 1.58 16.08 -7.68
C GLU A 121 0.61 14.90 -7.86
N PRO A 122 0.84 13.92 -8.75
CA PRO A 122 -0.11 12.81 -8.93
C PRO A 122 -0.36 12.00 -7.67
N LEU A 123 0.70 11.67 -6.90
CA LEU A 123 0.57 11.04 -5.59
C LEU A 123 -0.24 11.93 -4.63
N THR A 124 0.09 13.21 -4.57
CA THR A 124 -0.52 14.15 -3.61
C THR A 124 -2.01 14.33 -3.87
N GLU A 125 -2.40 14.51 -5.14
CA GLU A 125 -3.79 14.58 -5.58
C GLU A 125 -4.56 13.31 -5.25
N HIS A 126 -3.99 12.13 -5.54
CA HIS A 126 -4.65 10.87 -5.25
C HIS A 126 -4.87 10.68 -3.75
N LEU A 127 -3.93 11.09 -2.90
CA LEU A 127 -4.05 10.94 -1.45
C LEU A 127 -5.16 11.80 -0.83
N GLN A 128 -5.58 12.91 -1.47
CA GLN A 128 -6.66 13.78 -0.98
C GLN A 128 -7.97 13.02 -0.71
N ARG A 129 -8.20 11.92 -1.45
CA ARG A 129 -9.40 11.08 -1.29
C ARG A 129 -9.51 10.41 0.09
N PHE A 130 -8.39 10.31 0.82
CA PHE A 130 -8.32 9.76 2.17
C PHE A 130 -8.47 10.83 3.26
N GLY A 131 -8.60 12.11 2.87
CA GLY A 131 -8.72 13.22 3.82
C GLY A 131 -7.53 13.25 4.78
N SER A 132 -7.82 13.41 6.07
CA SER A 132 -6.80 13.45 7.13
C SER A 132 -6.25 12.09 7.55
N LEU A 133 -6.78 10.98 7.03
CA LEU A 133 -6.35 9.63 7.43
C LEU A 133 -4.91 9.33 6.97
N VAL A 134 -4.50 9.91 5.85
CA VAL A 134 -3.20 9.66 5.23
C VAL A 134 -2.38 10.95 5.21
N LYS A 135 -1.25 10.96 5.90
CA LYS A 135 -0.32 12.09 6.00
C LYS A 135 0.92 11.80 5.16
N LEU A 136 1.22 12.67 4.21
CA LEU A 136 2.45 12.61 3.41
C LEU A 136 3.50 13.57 3.99
N ILE A 137 4.69 13.04 4.25
CA ILE A 137 5.86 13.75 4.75
C ILE A 137 6.96 13.64 3.70
N ARG A 138 7.47 14.78 3.23
CA ARG A 138 8.59 14.81 2.29
C ARG A 138 9.89 15.21 2.97
N SER A 139 10.94 14.43 2.71
CA SER A 139 12.28 14.75 3.18
C SER A 139 12.99 15.68 2.22
N THR A 140 13.70 16.67 2.79
CA THR A 140 14.50 17.65 2.03
C THR A 140 15.85 17.09 1.58
N GLU A 141 16.27 15.95 2.15
CA GLU A 141 17.49 15.23 1.85
C GLU A 141 17.27 13.72 2.00
N ARG A 142 18.17 12.91 1.43
CA ARG A 142 18.16 11.45 1.62
C ARG A 142 18.57 11.09 3.04
N LEU A 143 17.62 10.62 3.84
CA LEU A 143 17.84 10.15 5.20
C LEU A 143 18.33 8.71 5.22
N GLY A 144 17.83 7.87 4.31
CA GLY A 144 18.01 6.43 4.34
C GLY A 144 17.02 5.73 5.28
N LEU A 145 16.77 4.44 5.04
CA LEU A 145 15.67 3.67 5.62
C LEU A 145 15.49 3.84 7.13
N ILE A 146 16.57 3.71 7.91
CA ILE A 146 16.49 3.77 9.38
C ILE A 146 16.04 5.16 9.85
N ARG A 147 16.65 6.23 9.32
CA ARG A 147 16.32 7.60 9.72
C ARG A 147 14.94 8.02 9.21
N ALA A 148 14.54 7.53 8.04
CA ALA A 148 13.18 7.70 7.52
C ALA A 148 12.13 6.98 8.41
N LYS A 149 12.41 5.75 8.89
CA LYS A 149 11.58 5.06 9.90
C LYS A 149 11.42 5.89 11.15
N MET A 150 12.52 6.40 11.69
CA MET A 150 12.48 7.26 12.88
C MET A 150 11.73 8.57 12.64
N ARG A 151 11.81 9.15 11.44
CA ARG A 151 11.04 10.35 11.08
C ARG A 151 9.54 10.09 11.09
N GLY A 152 9.08 9.01 10.46
CA GLY A 152 7.67 8.63 10.48
C GLY A 152 7.17 8.29 11.89
N ALA A 153 7.98 7.54 12.66
CA ALA A 153 7.65 7.16 14.03
C ALA A 153 7.45 8.36 14.98
N ARG A 154 8.21 9.44 14.80
CA ARG A 154 8.07 10.68 15.61
C ARG A 154 6.77 11.44 15.37
N GLU A 155 6.14 11.21 14.22
CA GLU A 155 4.93 11.89 13.80
C GLU A 155 3.66 11.09 14.12
N ALA A 156 3.83 9.85 14.59
CA ALA A 156 2.77 8.94 14.93
C ALA A 156 2.09 9.30 16.25
N THR A 157 0.77 9.14 16.27
CA THR A 157 -0.11 9.45 17.40
C THR A 157 -0.96 8.27 17.87
N GLY A 158 -0.79 7.10 17.24
CA GLY A 158 -1.41 5.84 17.64
C GLY A 158 -0.69 5.21 18.83
N ASP A 159 -1.37 4.27 19.48
CA ASP A 159 -0.84 3.54 20.63
C ASP A 159 0.26 2.54 20.24
N VAL A 160 0.22 2.03 19.00
CA VAL A 160 1.22 1.14 18.42
C VAL A 160 1.73 1.63 17.07
N LEU A 161 2.99 1.29 16.77
CA LEU A 161 3.62 1.53 15.48
C LEU A 161 3.67 0.25 14.66
N VAL A 162 3.25 0.34 13.41
CA VAL A 162 3.39 -0.74 12.42
C VAL A 162 4.15 -0.18 11.23
N PHE A 163 5.26 -0.82 10.87
CA PHE A 163 6.04 -0.44 9.69
C PHE A 163 5.70 -1.39 8.55
N LEU A 164 5.43 -0.82 7.37
CA LEU A 164 5.27 -1.57 6.12
C LEU A 164 6.18 -0.99 5.05
N ASP A 165 6.64 -1.85 4.15
CA ASP A 165 7.28 -1.42 2.93
C ASP A 165 6.22 -0.88 1.95
N ALA A 166 6.62 -0.01 1.02
CA ALA A 166 5.70 0.72 0.13
C ALA A 166 5.18 -0.10 -1.07
N HIS A 167 5.43 -1.41 -1.07
CA HIS A 167 4.98 -2.36 -2.09
C HIS A 167 4.39 -3.62 -1.44
N CYS A 168 3.72 -3.45 -0.30
CA CYS A 168 2.97 -4.51 0.39
C CYS A 168 1.48 -4.49 0.05
N GLU A 169 0.81 -5.63 0.23
CA GLU A 169 -0.65 -5.72 0.26
C GLU A 169 -1.08 -6.52 1.49
N ALA A 170 -1.77 -5.87 2.42
CA ALA A 170 -2.32 -6.51 3.60
C ALA A 170 -3.36 -7.57 3.24
N ASN A 171 -3.32 -8.76 3.87
CA ASN A 171 -4.37 -9.77 3.74
C ASN A 171 -5.57 -9.46 4.67
N ALA A 172 -6.65 -10.24 4.57
CA ALA A 172 -7.79 -10.13 5.46
C ALA A 172 -7.38 -10.44 6.91
N GLY A 173 -7.74 -9.57 7.85
CA GLY A 173 -7.46 -9.76 9.28
C GLY A 173 -5.98 -9.88 9.64
N TRP A 174 -5.11 -9.19 8.89
CA TRP A 174 -3.71 -8.95 9.23
C TRP A 174 -3.59 -8.19 10.56
#